data_AF-A0A1Y3LD49-F1
#
_entry.id   AF-A0A1Y3LD49-F1
#
_cell.length_a   1.000
_cell.length_b   1.000
_cell.length_c   1.000
_cell.angle_alpha   90.00
_cell.angle_beta   90.00
_cell.angle_gamma   90.00
#
_symmetry.space_group_name_H-M   'P 1'
#
loop_
_entity.id
_entity.type
_entity.pdbx_description
1 polymer ?
#
loop_
_entity_poly.entity_id
_entity_poly.type
_entity_poly.pdbx_seq_one_letter_code
_entity_poly.pdbx_strand_id
1 'polypeptide(L)'
;MTSFLKGLFAPSGAFFGSIAIFATVLVGAYISLYSSAITGQFNNLCLGLLPTCEGAPLNEASTAFRLLLYLGLFLLLREIAVNRENNSARSQLHSYIKSTPSKSFLGNYSAYMRILGARRLEIKAELNSEAPKPDVVHKLMRECLHGVLSLAKDWDGNEGKSSVYRANIMTLVPSGFLDTVTLADGSMDNIARIIDSSKLFLYNNSTLGKLAKCSGILVLEDTTFTVSTKVEFGERDDFIKEPICFPYVEQGYAGVTTQPIIPGAPMCASFGMAQYLHHTQSEISLFLDNLAYKNREFCNRFKHDVLEYYNDIEEAQSILSIPIQVRREADAEQLPVYETIAVMNIYRNKKGIFRDEDSAMNFAQLLEPICYHFGKMLVSLAQIEPET
;
A
#
# COMPACT_ATOMS: atom_id res chain seq x y z
N MET A 1 -8.11 29.24 6.97
CA MET A 1 -7.12 30.29 7.31
C MET A 1 -6.42 30.07 8.67
N THR A 2 -6.90 29.16 9.52
CA THR A 2 -6.39 28.89 10.88
C THR A 2 -5.28 27.81 10.97
N SER A 3 -4.99 27.09 9.90
CA SER A 3 -3.90 26.09 9.83
C SER A 3 -2.53 26.73 9.46
N PHE A 4 -2.55 27.78 8.64
CA PHE A 4 -1.34 28.46 8.14
C PHE A 4 -0.53 29.15 9.25
N LEU A 5 -1.21 29.63 10.31
CA LEU A 5 -0.56 30.25 11.47
C LEU A 5 -0.05 29.23 12.48
N LYS A 6 -0.68 28.06 12.63
CA LYS A 6 -0.24 27.04 13.61
C LYS A 6 1.08 26.38 13.23
N GLY A 7 1.37 26.23 11.93
CA GLY A 7 2.67 25.72 11.45
C GLY A 7 3.81 26.74 11.49
N LEU A 8 3.49 28.04 11.55
CA LEU A 8 4.49 29.12 11.65
C LEU A 8 5.04 29.30 13.08
N PHE A 9 4.31 28.81 14.10
CA PHE A 9 4.62 29.00 15.51
C PHE A 9 4.89 27.68 16.25
N ALA A 10 5.53 26.70 15.60
CA ALA A 10 6.31 25.71 16.34
C ALA A 10 7.68 26.36 16.62
N PRO A 11 7.95 26.82 17.85
CA PRO A 11 9.13 27.62 18.12
C PRO A 11 10.35 26.71 18.12
N SER A 12 11.03 26.58 16.98
CA SER A 12 12.39 26.09 17.00
C SER A 12 13.25 27.16 17.66
N GLY A 13 14.16 26.78 18.56
CA GLY A 13 15.07 27.72 19.24
C GLY A 13 15.87 28.59 18.27
N ALA A 14 16.01 28.16 17.01
CA ALA A 14 16.61 28.92 15.92
C ALA A 14 15.80 30.17 15.52
N PHE A 15 14.45 30.12 15.54
CA PHE A 15 13.62 31.28 15.20
C PHE A 15 13.76 32.42 16.23
N PHE A 16 13.77 32.06 17.53
CA PHE A 16 14.04 33.01 18.60
C PHE A 16 15.48 33.52 18.58
N GLY A 17 16.45 32.67 18.24
CA GLY A 17 17.85 33.07 18.06
C GLY A 17 18.03 34.10 16.94
N SER A 18 17.38 33.89 15.79
CA SER A 18 17.45 34.81 14.65
C SER A 18 16.73 36.14 14.92
N ILE A 19 15.59 36.12 15.60
CA ILE A 19 14.90 37.35 16.05
C ILE A 19 15.75 38.09 17.08
N ALA A 20 16.39 37.39 18.02
CA ALA A 20 17.26 38.00 19.01
C ALA A 20 18.49 38.64 18.35
N ILE A 21 19.13 37.98 17.39
CA ILE A 21 20.25 38.54 16.63
C ILE A 21 19.79 39.78 15.85
N PHE A 22 18.64 39.71 15.17
CA PHE A 22 18.10 40.83 14.41
C PHE A 22 17.74 42.03 15.31
N ALA A 23 17.11 41.77 16.46
CA ALA A 23 16.80 42.79 17.46
C ALA A 23 18.09 43.41 18.05
N THR A 24 19.13 42.61 18.30
CA THR A 24 20.42 43.09 18.81
C THR A 24 21.14 43.96 17.78
N VAL A 25 21.10 43.58 16.49
CA VAL A 25 21.67 44.38 15.39
C VAL A 25 20.88 45.69 15.22
N LEU A 26 19.55 45.66 15.29
CA LEU A 26 18.71 46.86 15.19
C LEU A 26 18.94 47.81 16.38
N VAL A 27 18.98 47.28 17.60
CA VAL A 27 19.23 48.07 18.81
C VAL A 27 20.66 48.63 18.79
N GLY A 28 21.66 47.84 18.40
CA GLY A 28 23.03 48.31 18.23
C GLY A 28 23.18 49.38 17.16
N ALA A 29 22.50 49.24 16.01
CA ALA A 29 22.48 50.24 14.95
C ALA A 29 21.77 51.53 15.40
N TYR A 30 20.66 51.42 16.13
CA TYR A 30 19.93 52.57 16.68
C TYR A 30 20.74 53.32 17.74
N ILE A 31 21.40 52.60 18.66
CA ILE A 31 22.31 53.18 19.66
C ILE A 31 23.50 53.87 18.97
N SER A 32 24.05 53.27 17.91
CA SER A 32 25.16 53.85 17.15
C SER A 32 24.77 55.16 16.44
N LEU A 33 23.57 55.23 15.87
CA LEU A 33 23.05 56.43 15.18
C LEU A 33 22.75 57.60 16.12
N TYR A 34 22.39 57.34 17.38
CA TYR A 34 22.06 58.36 18.37
C TYR A 34 23.18 58.62 19.39
N SER A 35 24.32 57.92 19.29
CA SER A 35 25.48 58.13 20.16
C SER A 35 26.44 59.15 19.54
N SER A 36 26.47 60.36 20.12
CA SER A 36 27.36 61.46 19.70
C SER A 36 28.85 61.08 19.74
N ALA A 37 29.23 60.15 20.61
CA ALA A 37 30.60 59.66 20.75
C ALA A 37 31.02 58.74 19.58
N ILE A 38 30.11 57.91 19.07
CA ILE A 38 30.40 56.97 17.99
C ILE A 38 30.41 57.70 16.64
N THR A 39 29.46 58.61 16.41
CA THR A 39 29.47 59.49 15.23
C THR A 39 30.73 60.36 15.17
N GLY A 40 31.24 60.82 16.32
CA GLY A 40 32.50 61.56 16.43
C GLY A 40 33.73 60.71 16.09
N GLN A 41 33.77 59.45 16.54
CA GLN A 41 34.85 58.51 16.21
C GLN A 41 34.84 58.09 14.73
N PHE A 42 33.66 57.93 14.14
CA PHE A 42 33.52 57.57 12.72
C PHE A 42 33.97 58.71 11.80
N ASN A 43 33.63 59.97 12.14
CA ASN A 43 34.13 61.14 11.42
C ASN A 43 35.67 61.25 11.48
N ASN A 44 36.28 60.92 12.62
CA ASN A 44 37.73 60.92 12.74
C ASN A 44 38.41 59.79 11.97
N LEU A 45 37.75 58.64 11.78
CA LEU A 45 38.28 57.52 11.02
C LEU A 45 38.13 57.72 9.49
N CYS A 46 37.06 58.40 9.05
CA CYS A 46 36.73 58.60 7.64
C CYS A 46 37.37 59.85 7.00
N LEU A 47 38.05 60.70 7.77
CA LEU A 47 38.70 61.94 7.32
C LEU A 47 39.86 61.77 6.30
N GLY A 48 40.14 60.55 5.82
CA GLY A 48 41.16 60.28 4.81
C GLY A 48 40.65 59.82 3.43
N LEU A 49 39.37 59.43 3.27
CA LEU A 49 38.92 58.75 2.05
C LEU A 49 37.64 59.27 1.40
N LEU A 50 36.84 60.11 2.08
CA LEU A 50 35.62 60.69 1.49
C LEU A 50 35.41 62.16 1.91
N PRO A 51 34.87 63.03 1.03
CA PRO A 51 34.66 64.43 1.34
C PRO A 51 33.61 64.59 2.46
N THR A 52 33.84 65.55 3.35
CA THR A 52 32.92 65.89 4.45
C THR A 52 31.57 66.35 3.90
N CYS A 53 30.52 65.57 4.12
CA CYS A 53 29.14 65.94 3.81
C CYS A 53 28.60 66.95 4.84
N GLU A 54 28.75 68.24 4.57
CA GLU A 54 27.93 69.28 5.20
C GLU A 54 26.53 69.25 4.56
N GLY A 55 25.64 68.41 5.10
CA GLY A 55 24.24 68.36 4.65
C GLY A 55 23.46 67.18 5.21
N ALA A 56 22.64 67.46 6.24
CA ALA A 56 21.56 66.62 6.77
C ALA A 56 21.86 65.09 6.91
N PRO A 57 22.50 64.64 8.00
CA PRO A 57 22.81 63.22 8.26
C PRO A 57 21.58 62.30 8.41
N LEU A 58 20.35 62.83 8.35
CA LEU A 58 19.12 62.06 8.53
C LEU A 58 18.73 61.20 7.32
N ASN A 59 19.06 61.60 6.07
CA ASN A 59 18.59 60.86 4.89
C ASN A 59 19.41 59.60 4.60
N GLU A 60 20.73 59.63 4.83
CA GLU A 60 21.61 58.46 4.62
C GLU A 60 21.49 57.43 5.77
N ALA A 61 21.26 57.88 7.00
CA ALA A 61 20.92 56.99 8.12
C ALA A 61 19.60 56.24 7.89
N SER A 62 18.61 56.90 7.27
CA SER A 62 17.31 56.32 6.90
C SER A 62 17.44 55.25 5.81
N THR A 63 18.29 55.44 4.80
CA THR A 63 18.52 54.43 3.75
C THR A 63 19.28 53.22 4.27
N ALA A 64 20.29 53.41 5.12
CA ALA A 64 21.01 52.32 5.78
C ALA A 64 20.09 51.47 6.68
N PHE A 65 19.19 52.11 7.44
CA PHE A 65 18.21 51.41 8.26
C PHE A 65 17.23 50.57 7.43
N ARG A 66 16.75 51.11 6.30
CA ARG A 66 15.88 50.36 5.36
C ARG A 66 16.61 49.14 4.78
N LEU A 67 17.87 49.28 4.37
CA LEU A 67 18.68 48.17 3.86
C LEU A 67 18.90 47.07 4.89
N LEU A 68 19.15 47.42 6.16
CA LEU A 68 19.25 46.45 7.25
C LEU A 68 17.93 45.72 7.51
N LEU A 69 16.80 46.43 7.42
CA LEU A 69 15.48 45.84 7.58
C LEU A 69 15.16 44.86 6.44
N TYR A 70 15.49 45.22 5.20
CA TYR A 70 15.37 44.31 4.04
C TYR A 70 16.29 43.09 4.16
N LEU A 71 17.52 43.27 4.63
CA LEU A 71 18.45 42.17 4.87
C LEU A 71 17.92 41.21 5.94
N GLY A 72 17.38 41.74 7.04
CA GLY A 72 16.75 40.94 8.09
C GLY A 72 15.53 40.16 7.59
N LEU A 73 14.66 40.81 6.81
CA LEU A 73 13.52 40.15 6.19
C LEU A 73 13.97 39.03 5.24
N PHE A 74 15.00 39.28 4.43
CA PHE A 74 15.57 38.28 3.52
C PHE A 74 16.14 37.07 4.27
N LEU A 75 16.90 37.30 5.35
CA LEU A 75 17.44 36.23 6.19
C LEU A 75 16.33 35.42 6.88
N LEU A 76 15.26 36.07 7.34
CA LEU A 76 14.11 35.40 7.94
C LEU A 76 13.36 34.55 6.92
N LEU A 77 13.14 35.05 5.70
CA LEU A 77 12.53 34.29 4.61
C LEU A 77 13.39 33.08 4.23
N ARG A 78 14.71 33.25 4.14
CA ARG A 78 15.65 32.14 3.92
C ARG A 78 15.54 31.08 5.01
N GLU A 79 15.50 31.49 6.28
CA GLU A 79 15.42 30.55 7.41
C GLU A 79 14.10 29.78 7.41
N ILE A 80 12.98 30.44 7.11
CA ILE A 80 11.68 29.77 6.94
C ILE A 80 11.75 28.73 5.81
N ALA A 81 12.37 29.09 4.68
CA ALA A 81 12.53 28.17 3.54
C ALA A 81 13.38 26.95 3.92
N VAL A 82 14.54 27.16 4.55
CA VAL A 82 15.45 26.10 5.01
C VAL A 82 14.78 25.21 6.06
N ASN A 83 14.03 25.78 7.01
CA ASN A 83 13.35 25.00 8.04
C ASN A 83 12.21 24.16 7.44
N ARG A 84 11.48 24.67 6.43
CA ARG A 84 10.49 23.88 5.69
C ARG A 84 11.14 22.71 4.96
N GLU A 85 12.25 22.97 4.26
CA GLU A 85 12.99 21.94 3.54
C GLU A 85 13.54 20.88 4.51
N ASN A 86 14.12 21.29 5.65
CA ASN A 86 14.67 20.38 6.65
C ASN A 86 13.56 19.56 7.34
N ASN A 87 12.40 20.15 7.64
CA ASN A 87 11.26 19.41 8.18
C ASN A 87 10.68 18.44 7.15
N SER A 88 10.62 18.84 5.87
CA SER A 88 10.22 17.94 4.78
C SER A 88 11.21 16.78 4.67
N ALA A 89 12.51 17.05 4.62
CA ALA A 89 13.56 16.04 4.56
C ALA A 89 13.52 15.10 5.77
N ARG A 90 13.32 15.62 6.99
CA ARG A 90 13.13 14.82 8.21
C ARG A 90 11.89 13.94 8.13
N SER A 91 10.77 14.46 7.62
CA SER A 91 9.55 13.68 7.46
C SER A 91 9.72 12.53 6.45
N GLN A 92 10.41 12.81 5.33
CA GLN A 92 10.75 11.81 4.31
C GLN A 92 11.74 10.76 4.86
N LEU A 93 12.71 11.18 5.66
CA LEU A 93 13.65 10.26 6.30
C LEU A 93 12.94 9.37 7.33
N HIS A 94 12.01 9.93 8.10
CA HIS A 94 11.19 9.18 9.03
C HIS A 94 10.25 8.20 8.34
N SER A 95 9.64 8.56 7.20
CA SER A 95 8.83 7.62 6.42
C SER A 95 9.70 6.51 5.83
N TYR A 96 10.86 6.85 5.28
CA TYR A 96 11.82 5.88 4.74
C TYR A 96 12.31 4.87 5.80
N ILE A 97 12.63 5.34 7.01
CA ILE A 97 13.02 4.46 8.13
C ILE A 97 11.86 3.53 8.53
N LYS A 98 10.60 4.00 8.41
CA LYS A 98 9.44 3.17 8.72
C LYS A 98 9.11 2.15 7.63
N SER A 99 9.47 2.42 6.37
CA SER A 99 9.19 1.56 5.22
C SER A 99 10.29 0.53 4.94
N THR A 100 11.38 0.53 5.72
CA THR A 100 12.51 -0.38 5.56
C THR A 100 12.45 -1.56 6.55
N PRO A 101 12.89 -2.77 6.15
CA PRO A 101 12.87 -3.93 7.03
C PRO A 101 13.75 -3.74 8.26
N SER A 102 13.31 -4.26 9.41
CA SER A 102 14.19 -4.42 10.57
C SER A 102 15.21 -5.55 10.34
N LYS A 103 16.36 -5.50 11.01
CA LYS A 103 17.36 -6.58 10.95
C LYS A 103 16.80 -7.92 11.47
N SER A 104 15.95 -7.87 12.50
CA SER A 104 15.26 -9.05 13.03
C SER A 104 14.32 -9.66 11.99
N PHE A 105 13.55 -8.82 11.28
CA PHE A 105 12.71 -9.28 10.18
C PHE A 105 13.52 -10.00 9.10
N LEU A 106 14.64 -9.43 8.64
CA LEU A 106 15.48 -10.07 7.61
C LEU A 106 16.04 -11.42 8.08
N GLY A 107 16.39 -11.53 9.36
CA GLY A 107 16.77 -12.80 9.98
C GLY A 107 15.63 -13.83 9.88
N ASN A 108 14.43 -13.46 10.34
CA ASN A 108 13.24 -14.32 10.31
C ASN A 108 12.83 -14.69 8.88
N TYR A 109 12.90 -13.75 7.94
CA TYR A 109 12.66 -13.96 6.52
C TYR A 109 13.62 -15.01 5.94
N SER A 110 14.92 -14.88 6.22
CA SER A 110 15.92 -15.84 5.73
C SER A 110 15.72 -17.24 6.30
N ALA A 111 15.32 -17.35 7.58
CA ALA A 111 15.00 -18.62 8.21
C ALA A 111 13.72 -19.22 7.61
N TYR A 112 12.69 -18.41 7.40
CA TYR A 112 11.45 -18.84 6.78
C TYR A 112 11.66 -19.33 5.35
N MET A 113 12.48 -18.67 4.54
CA MET A 113 12.82 -19.15 3.18
C MET A 113 13.42 -20.57 3.18
N ARG A 114 14.18 -20.93 4.21
CA ARG A 114 14.71 -22.31 4.36
C ARG A 114 13.60 -23.30 4.71
N ILE A 115 12.70 -22.92 5.61
CA ILE A 115 11.53 -23.73 5.99
C ILE A 115 10.61 -23.93 4.78
N LEU A 116 10.29 -22.88 4.03
CA LEU A 116 9.51 -22.93 2.80
C LEU A 116 10.14 -23.87 1.77
N GLY A 117 11.47 -23.81 1.61
CA GLY A 117 12.20 -24.73 0.74
C GLY A 117 12.06 -26.20 1.16
N ALA A 118 12.17 -26.48 2.46
CA ALA A 118 11.99 -27.84 3.00
C ALA A 118 10.54 -28.34 2.82
N ARG A 119 9.55 -27.51 3.15
CA ARG A 119 8.12 -27.83 2.97
C ARG A 119 7.75 -28.07 1.52
N ARG A 120 8.33 -27.32 0.58
CA ARG A 120 8.14 -27.56 -0.85
C ARG A 120 8.70 -28.92 -1.29
N LEU A 121 9.82 -29.37 -0.73
CA LEU A 121 10.36 -30.70 -1.03
C LEU A 121 9.46 -31.79 -0.46
N GLU A 122 8.92 -31.62 0.74
CA GLU A 122 7.94 -32.52 1.35
C GLU A 122 6.66 -32.61 0.51
N ILE A 123 6.13 -31.47 0.08
CA ILE A 123 4.98 -31.43 -0.85
C ILE A 123 5.31 -32.20 -2.13
N LYS A 124 6.48 -31.93 -2.74
CA LYS A 124 6.88 -32.64 -3.96
C LYS A 124 7.02 -34.16 -3.73
N ALA A 125 7.51 -34.58 -2.57
CA ALA A 125 7.62 -36.00 -2.23
C ALA A 125 6.25 -36.65 -2.08
N GLU A 126 5.31 -35.99 -1.40
CA GLU A 126 3.94 -36.47 -1.23
C GLU A 126 3.19 -36.56 -2.57
N LEU A 127 3.34 -35.55 -3.43
CA LEU A 127 2.73 -35.52 -4.77
C LEU A 127 3.28 -36.60 -5.71
N ASN A 128 4.52 -37.07 -5.50
CA ASN A 128 5.13 -38.16 -6.28
C ASN A 128 4.95 -39.54 -5.63
N SER A 129 4.23 -39.64 -4.51
CA SER A 129 3.95 -40.91 -3.85
C SER A 129 2.93 -41.73 -4.67
N GLU A 130 2.89 -43.04 -4.47
CA GLU A 130 1.96 -43.94 -5.18
C GLU A 130 0.47 -43.62 -4.89
N ALA A 131 0.19 -42.97 -3.76
CA ALA A 131 -1.15 -42.58 -3.33
C ALA A 131 -1.10 -41.19 -2.66
N PRO A 132 -1.04 -40.10 -3.46
CA PRO A 132 -0.91 -38.75 -2.92
C PRO A 132 -2.13 -38.39 -2.08
N LYS A 133 -1.89 -37.81 -0.89
CA LYS A 133 -2.96 -37.35 0.01
C LYS A 133 -3.09 -35.82 -0.06
N PRO A 134 -4.16 -35.28 -0.67
CA PRO A 134 -4.35 -33.84 -0.80
C PRO A 134 -4.37 -33.10 0.54
N ASP A 135 -4.99 -33.69 1.57
CA ASP A 135 -5.07 -33.09 2.91
C ASP A 135 -3.71 -32.78 3.54
N VAL A 136 -2.71 -33.63 3.28
CA VAL A 136 -1.34 -33.43 3.77
C VAL A 136 -0.71 -32.25 3.05
N VAL A 137 -0.89 -32.16 1.74
CA VAL A 137 -0.41 -31.04 0.92
C VAL A 137 -1.07 -29.73 1.34
N HIS A 138 -2.40 -29.74 1.53
CA HIS A 138 -3.16 -28.61 2.04
C HIS A 138 -2.63 -28.12 3.39
N LYS A 139 -2.35 -29.06 4.32
CA LYS A 139 -1.76 -28.71 5.62
C LYS A 139 -0.38 -28.07 5.47
N LEU A 140 0.51 -28.64 4.66
CA LEU A 140 1.85 -28.08 4.44
C LEU A 140 1.80 -26.68 3.79
N MET A 141 0.86 -26.45 2.88
CA MET A 141 0.62 -25.12 2.30
C MET A 141 0.09 -24.12 3.33
N ARG A 142 -0.82 -24.54 4.23
CA ARG A 142 -1.28 -23.71 5.35
C ARG A 142 -0.16 -23.37 6.32
N GLU A 143 0.74 -24.31 6.63
CA GLU A 143 1.93 -24.04 7.43
C GLU A 143 2.81 -22.95 6.81
N CYS A 144 3.04 -23.00 5.49
CA CYS A 144 3.73 -21.93 4.77
C CYS A 144 2.96 -20.60 4.89
N LEU A 145 1.64 -20.61 4.71
CA LEU A 145 0.83 -19.39 4.79
C LEU A 145 0.85 -18.76 6.20
N HIS A 146 0.88 -19.57 7.26
CA HIS A 146 1.12 -19.07 8.62
C HIS A 146 2.51 -18.44 8.80
N GLY A 147 3.52 -18.97 8.11
CA GLY A 147 4.84 -18.35 8.06
C GLY A 147 4.79 -16.94 7.44
N VAL A 148 4.02 -16.76 6.36
CA VAL A 148 3.76 -15.44 5.77
C VAL A 148 3.06 -14.51 6.77
N LEU A 149 2.07 -15.00 7.52
CA LEU A 149 1.43 -14.20 8.57
C LEU A 149 2.39 -13.77 9.68
N SER A 150 3.31 -14.65 10.06
CA SER A 150 4.33 -14.36 11.06
C SER A 150 5.26 -13.24 10.57
N LEU A 151 5.67 -13.30 9.29
CA LEU A 151 6.43 -12.23 8.65
C LEU A 151 5.64 -10.92 8.57
N ALA A 152 4.36 -10.96 8.21
CA ALA A 152 3.53 -9.75 8.15
C ALA A 152 3.39 -9.08 9.53
N LYS A 153 3.21 -9.87 10.59
CA LYS A 153 3.16 -9.38 11.96
C LYS A 153 4.49 -8.78 12.42
N ASP A 154 5.60 -9.43 12.09
CA ASP A 154 6.94 -8.94 12.40
C ASP A 154 7.25 -7.63 11.67
N TRP A 155 6.82 -7.51 10.42
CA TRP A 155 6.99 -6.29 9.61
C TRP A 155 6.18 -5.11 10.14
N ASP A 156 4.91 -5.34 10.48
CA ASP A 156 4.05 -4.30 11.09
C ASP A 156 4.63 -3.82 12.45
N GLY A 157 5.38 -4.68 13.13
CA GLY A 157 5.96 -4.42 14.44
C GLY A 157 4.89 -4.34 15.52
N ASN A 158 3.77 -5.07 15.34
CA ASN A 158 2.67 -5.08 16.30
C ASN A 158 2.75 -6.29 17.22
N GLU A 159 3.12 -6.04 18.48
CA GLU A 159 3.15 -7.08 19.52
C GLU A 159 1.82 -7.21 20.28
N GLY A 160 0.82 -6.38 19.96
CA GLY A 160 -0.43 -6.31 20.71
C GLY A 160 -1.37 -7.51 20.47
N LYS A 161 -1.79 -8.17 21.56
CA LYS A 161 -2.71 -9.35 21.56
C LYS A 161 -4.06 -9.13 20.86
N SER A 162 -4.50 -7.89 20.67
CA SER A 162 -5.79 -7.55 20.01
C SER A 162 -5.75 -7.62 18.48
N SER A 163 -4.56 -7.68 17.90
CA SER A 163 -4.37 -7.60 16.45
C SER A 163 -4.42 -9.00 15.86
N VAL A 164 -5.43 -9.26 15.03
CA VAL A 164 -5.62 -10.55 14.39
C VAL A 164 -5.25 -10.41 12.93
N TYR A 165 -4.31 -11.24 12.48
CA TYR A 165 -3.87 -11.31 11.09
C TYR A 165 -4.44 -12.57 10.47
N ARG A 166 -4.86 -12.45 9.22
CA ARG A 166 -5.41 -13.53 8.42
C ARG A 166 -4.86 -13.48 7.01
N ALA A 167 -4.76 -14.64 6.40
CA ALA A 167 -4.40 -14.74 5.00
C ALA A 167 -5.26 -15.78 4.31
N ASN A 168 -5.57 -15.51 3.05
CA ASN A 168 -6.16 -16.50 2.16
C ASN A 168 -5.54 -16.44 0.76
N ILE A 169 -5.76 -17.48 -0.02
CA ILE A 169 -5.40 -17.53 -1.43
C ILE A 169 -6.70 -17.67 -2.22
N MET A 170 -6.95 -16.70 -3.11
CA MET A 170 -8.05 -16.79 -4.09
C MET A 170 -7.49 -17.23 -5.43
N THR A 171 -8.12 -18.19 -6.08
CA THR A 171 -7.68 -18.73 -7.38
C THR A 171 -8.34 -17.98 -8.54
N LEU A 172 -7.60 -17.78 -9.62
CA LEU A 172 -8.15 -17.20 -10.85
C LEU A 172 -8.69 -18.31 -11.73
N VAL A 173 -9.91 -18.11 -12.25
CA VAL A 173 -10.51 -18.96 -13.27
C VAL A 173 -10.82 -18.09 -14.48
N PRO A 174 -10.03 -18.19 -15.56
CA PRO A 174 -10.26 -17.44 -16.79
C PRO A 174 -11.62 -17.79 -17.42
N SER A 175 -12.31 -16.80 -17.99
CA SER A 175 -13.65 -16.99 -18.56
C SER A 175 -13.67 -17.97 -19.74
N GLY A 176 -12.52 -18.16 -20.41
CA GLY A 176 -12.37 -19.13 -21.49
C GLY A 176 -12.53 -20.60 -21.05
N PHE A 177 -12.34 -20.91 -19.76
CA PHE A 177 -12.60 -22.24 -19.21
C PHE A 177 -14.08 -22.44 -18.81
N LEU A 178 -14.87 -21.36 -18.78
CA LEU A 178 -16.26 -21.32 -18.34
C LEU A 178 -17.19 -21.06 -19.53
N ASP A 179 -17.09 -21.90 -20.55
CA ASP A 179 -17.92 -21.81 -21.74
C ASP A 179 -19.25 -22.57 -21.58
N THR A 180 -20.14 -22.46 -22.56
CA THR A 180 -21.45 -23.13 -22.50
C THR A 180 -21.35 -24.65 -22.48
N VAL A 181 -20.22 -25.22 -22.93
CA VAL A 181 -20.02 -26.67 -22.98
C VAL A 181 -19.55 -27.17 -21.62
N THR A 182 -18.56 -26.53 -21.00
CA THR A 182 -18.07 -26.86 -19.65
C THR A 182 -19.11 -26.58 -18.56
N LEU A 183 -19.98 -25.59 -18.77
CA LEU A 183 -21.11 -25.36 -17.85
C LEU A 183 -22.27 -26.34 -18.05
N ALA A 184 -22.32 -27.08 -19.16
CA ALA A 184 -23.37 -28.05 -19.46
C ALA A 184 -22.97 -29.50 -19.16
N ASP A 185 -21.67 -29.79 -19.13
CA ASP A 185 -21.15 -31.13 -18.81
C ASP A 185 -21.07 -31.44 -17.31
N GLY A 186 -21.26 -30.42 -16.45
CA GLY A 186 -21.31 -30.54 -15.00
C GLY A 186 -19.95 -30.53 -14.30
N SER A 187 -18.83 -30.48 -15.04
CA SER A 187 -17.46 -30.48 -14.51
C SER A 187 -17.18 -29.29 -13.58
N MET A 188 -17.91 -28.19 -13.77
CA MET A 188 -17.72 -26.92 -13.06
C MET A 188 -18.97 -26.47 -12.30
N ASP A 189 -19.87 -27.39 -11.93
CA ASP A 189 -21.15 -27.07 -11.29
C ASP A 189 -20.98 -26.28 -9.98
N ASN A 190 -19.96 -26.60 -9.18
CA ASN A 190 -19.66 -25.87 -7.95
C ASN A 190 -19.31 -24.41 -8.25
N ILE A 191 -18.40 -24.18 -9.20
CA ILE A 191 -17.99 -22.82 -9.61
C ILE A 191 -19.17 -22.08 -10.24
N ALA A 192 -19.96 -22.74 -11.09
CA ALA A 192 -21.15 -22.15 -11.70
C ALA A 192 -22.16 -21.67 -10.66
N ARG A 193 -22.39 -22.47 -9.60
CA ARG A 193 -23.25 -22.10 -8.46
C ARG A 193 -22.68 -20.92 -7.69
N ILE A 194 -21.38 -20.88 -7.44
CA ILE A 194 -20.71 -19.77 -6.76
C ILE A 194 -20.85 -18.47 -7.57
N ILE A 195 -20.68 -18.54 -8.90
CA ILE A 195 -20.88 -17.39 -9.78
C ILE A 195 -22.32 -16.93 -9.71
N ASP A 196 -23.30 -17.83 -9.77
CA ASP A 196 -24.72 -17.49 -9.74
C ASP A 196 -25.10 -16.79 -8.43
N SER A 197 -24.68 -17.35 -7.28
CA SER A 197 -24.95 -16.79 -5.95
C SER A 197 -24.18 -15.51 -5.65
N SER A 198 -23.09 -15.21 -6.38
CA SER A 198 -22.28 -14.02 -6.10
C SER A 198 -23.04 -12.72 -6.41
N LYS A 199 -23.11 -11.87 -5.38
CA LYS A 199 -23.67 -10.52 -5.44
C LYS A 199 -22.65 -9.46 -5.92
N LEU A 200 -21.38 -9.82 -6.09
CA LEU A 200 -20.28 -8.89 -6.35
C LEU A 200 -20.11 -8.53 -7.83
N PHE A 201 -21.14 -8.80 -8.64
CA PHE A 201 -21.20 -8.47 -10.07
C PHE A 201 -22.16 -7.31 -10.30
N LEU A 202 -21.71 -6.30 -11.04
CA LEU A 202 -22.60 -5.21 -11.45
C LEU A 202 -23.63 -5.74 -12.45
N TYR A 203 -23.17 -6.40 -13.51
CA TYR A 203 -24.04 -7.07 -14.48
C TYR A 203 -24.31 -8.49 -14.01
N ASN A 204 -25.53 -8.73 -13.52
CA ASN A 204 -25.93 -9.97 -12.82
C ASN A 204 -27.28 -10.47 -13.37
N ASN A 205 -27.36 -10.65 -14.70
CA ASN A 205 -28.58 -11.12 -15.35
C ASN A 205 -28.60 -12.64 -15.53
N SER A 206 -27.43 -13.24 -15.77
CA SER A 206 -27.19 -14.68 -15.86
C SER A 206 -25.69 -14.96 -15.68
N THR A 207 -25.31 -16.20 -15.39
CA THR A 207 -23.89 -16.63 -15.30
C THR A 207 -23.11 -16.29 -16.57
N LEU A 208 -23.64 -16.62 -17.74
CA LEU A 208 -23.00 -16.29 -19.02
C LEU A 208 -22.91 -14.77 -19.24
N GLY A 209 -23.93 -14.01 -18.82
CA GLY A 209 -23.92 -12.55 -18.90
C GLY A 209 -22.88 -11.90 -17.96
N LYS A 210 -22.61 -12.52 -16.80
CA LYS A 210 -21.54 -12.11 -15.89
C LYS A 210 -20.17 -12.31 -16.56
N LEU A 211 -19.95 -13.50 -17.11
CA LEU A 211 -18.69 -13.94 -17.72
C LEU A 211 -18.36 -13.22 -19.03
N ALA A 212 -19.37 -12.91 -19.85
CA ALA A 212 -19.18 -12.18 -21.11
C ALA A 212 -18.66 -10.74 -20.94
N LYS A 213 -18.63 -10.22 -19.71
CA LYS A 213 -18.17 -8.86 -19.39
C LYS A 213 -16.91 -8.85 -18.52
N CYS A 214 -16.21 -9.97 -18.39
CA CYS A 214 -14.95 -10.05 -17.66
C CYS A 214 -13.94 -10.98 -18.35
N SER A 215 -12.67 -10.90 -17.97
CA SER A 215 -11.62 -11.83 -18.44
C SER A 215 -11.67 -13.15 -17.69
N GLY A 216 -12.26 -13.15 -16.50
CA GLY A 216 -12.40 -14.30 -15.64
C GLY A 216 -12.95 -13.90 -14.28
N ILE A 217 -12.88 -14.84 -13.35
CA ILE A 217 -13.32 -14.68 -11.98
C ILE A 217 -12.18 -15.01 -11.01
N LEU A 218 -12.21 -14.37 -9.85
CA LEU A 218 -11.36 -14.66 -8.71
C LEU A 218 -12.22 -15.31 -7.64
N VAL A 219 -11.90 -16.54 -7.26
CA VAL A 219 -12.75 -17.39 -6.41
C VAL A 219 -12.01 -17.79 -5.14
N LEU A 220 -12.71 -17.69 -4.02
CA LEU A 220 -12.41 -18.41 -2.79
C LEU A 220 -13.56 -19.40 -2.60
N GLU A 221 -13.35 -20.65 -3.02
CA GLU A 221 -14.37 -21.68 -2.98
C GLU A 221 -14.65 -22.13 -1.54
N ASP A 222 -13.58 -22.31 -0.76
CA ASP A 222 -13.63 -22.76 0.61
C ASP A 222 -12.53 -22.12 1.48
N THR A 223 -12.37 -22.63 2.70
CA THR A 223 -11.39 -22.16 3.68
C THR A 223 -10.09 -22.97 3.66
N THR A 224 -9.87 -23.85 2.67
CA THR A 224 -8.72 -24.77 2.61
C THR A 224 -7.38 -24.07 2.68
N PHE A 225 -7.25 -22.92 2.02
CA PHE A 225 -6.08 -22.04 2.07
C PHE A 225 -6.33 -20.75 2.84
N THR A 226 -7.15 -20.80 3.89
CA THR A 226 -7.37 -19.67 4.81
C THR A 226 -6.76 -19.98 6.18
N VAL A 227 -5.96 -19.06 6.70
CA VAL A 227 -5.26 -19.20 8.00
C VAL A 227 -5.33 -17.91 8.80
N SER A 228 -5.14 -18.00 10.12
CA SER A 228 -5.06 -16.82 10.98
C SER A 228 -4.18 -16.99 12.21
N THR A 229 -3.87 -15.89 12.86
CA THR A 229 -3.19 -15.90 14.16
C THR A 229 -4.08 -16.38 15.33
N LYS A 230 -5.36 -16.75 15.06
CA LYS A 230 -6.28 -17.30 16.08
C LYS A 230 -6.30 -18.82 16.11
N VAL A 231 -5.91 -19.47 15.00
CA VAL A 231 -5.89 -20.92 14.88
C VAL A 231 -4.49 -21.46 15.10
N GLU A 232 -4.39 -22.75 15.41
CA GLU A 232 -3.11 -23.43 15.56
C GLU A 232 -2.34 -23.46 14.24
N PHE A 233 -1.01 -23.56 14.31
CA PHE A 233 -0.15 -23.49 13.15
C PHE A 233 -0.42 -24.66 12.19
N GLY A 234 -0.82 -24.33 10.95
CA GLY A 234 -1.14 -25.31 9.91
C GLY A 234 -2.62 -25.71 9.87
N GLU A 235 -3.42 -25.23 10.81
CA GLU A 235 -4.88 -25.42 10.82
C GLU A 235 -5.58 -24.35 9.98
N ARG A 236 -6.76 -24.68 9.46
CA ARG A 236 -7.58 -23.75 8.68
C ARG A 236 -8.37 -22.80 9.58
N ASP A 237 -8.62 -21.58 9.12
CA ASP A 237 -9.54 -20.64 9.77
C ASP A 237 -10.87 -20.59 9.02
N ASP A 238 -11.92 -21.11 9.65
CA ASP A 238 -13.27 -21.23 9.10
C ASP A 238 -14.14 -19.97 9.29
N PHE A 239 -13.52 -18.79 9.48
CA PHE A 239 -14.28 -17.55 9.68
C PHE A 239 -15.08 -17.12 8.43
N ILE A 240 -14.60 -17.45 7.23
CA ILE A 240 -15.32 -17.20 5.97
C ILE A 240 -16.34 -18.30 5.79
N LYS A 241 -17.63 -17.94 5.87
CA LYS A 241 -18.73 -18.92 5.86
C LYS A 241 -19.28 -19.20 4.47
N GLU A 242 -19.12 -18.25 3.55
CA GLU A 242 -19.67 -18.34 2.20
C GLU A 242 -18.56 -18.18 1.16
N PRO A 243 -18.63 -18.91 0.03
CA PRO A 243 -17.69 -18.72 -1.07
C PRO A 243 -17.72 -17.28 -1.60
N ILE A 244 -16.56 -16.78 -1.99
CA ILE A 244 -16.41 -15.40 -2.48
C ILE A 244 -16.01 -15.46 -3.94
N CYS A 245 -16.70 -14.70 -4.79
CA CYS A 245 -16.38 -14.64 -6.21
C CYS A 245 -16.45 -13.21 -6.73
N PHE A 246 -15.31 -12.70 -7.21
CA PHE A 246 -15.20 -11.39 -7.84
C PHE A 246 -14.92 -11.51 -9.34
N PRO A 247 -15.49 -10.63 -10.18
CA PRO A 247 -15.02 -10.48 -11.55
C PRO A 247 -13.65 -9.78 -11.60
N TYR A 248 -12.79 -10.17 -12.54
CA TYR A 248 -11.59 -9.39 -12.91
C TYR A 248 -11.51 -9.19 -14.42
N VAL A 249 -10.80 -8.15 -14.84
CA VAL A 249 -10.64 -7.76 -16.25
C VAL A 249 -9.19 -7.46 -16.53
N GLU A 250 -8.57 -8.18 -17.45
CA GLU A 250 -7.17 -7.97 -17.84
C GLU A 250 -6.98 -6.69 -18.66
N GLN A 251 -5.76 -6.14 -18.61
CA GLN A 251 -5.38 -5.03 -19.48
C GLN A 251 -5.49 -5.44 -20.95
N GLY A 252 -6.25 -4.68 -21.74
CA GLY A 252 -6.44 -4.96 -23.17
C GLY A 252 -7.62 -5.91 -23.49
N TYR A 253 -8.47 -6.22 -22.51
CA TYR A 253 -9.72 -6.92 -22.77
C TYR A 253 -10.59 -6.15 -23.77
N ALA A 254 -11.00 -6.81 -24.86
CA ALA A 254 -11.67 -6.20 -26.00
C ALA A 254 -13.20 -6.00 -25.82
N GLY A 255 -13.73 -6.22 -24.62
CA GLY A 255 -15.16 -6.08 -24.35
C GLY A 255 -15.64 -4.63 -24.40
N VAL A 256 -16.77 -4.39 -25.08
CA VAL A 256 -17.41 -3.07 -25.18
C VAL A 256 -17.88 -2.55 -23.82
N THR A 257 -18.24 -3.46 -22.91
CA THR A 257 -18.70 -3.14 -21.55
C THR A 257 -18.12 -4.16 -20.57
N THR A 258 -17.46 -3.69 -19.51
CA THR A 258 -16.72 -4.55 -18.59
C THR A 258 -17.23 -4.42 -17.16
N GLN A 259 -17.14 -5.51 -16.39
CA GLN A 259 -17.40 -5.49 -14.95
C GLN A 259 -16.47 -4.48 -14.27
N PRO A 260 -16.94 -3.74 -13.26
CA PRO A 260 -16.08 -2.85 -12.51
C PRO A 260 -15.02 -3.63 -11.72
N ILE A 261 -13.79 -3.15 -11.74
CA ILE A 261 -12.67 -3.76 -11.03
C ILE A 261 -12.67 -3.22 -9.59
N ILE A 262 -13.15 -4.03 -8.65
CA ILE A 262 -13.19 -3.66 -7.22
C ILE A 262 -11.75 -3.58 -6.67
N PRO A 263 -11.39 -2.56 -5.86
CA PRO A 263 -10.08 -2.44 -5.22
C PRO A 263 -9.70 -3.66 -4.37
N GLY A 264 -8.39 -3.94 -4.26
CA GLY A 264 -7.86 -5.12 -3.56
C GLY A 264 -7.61 -6.28 -4.52
N ALA A 265 -8.11 -7.47 -4.20
CA ALA A 265 -7.80 -8.70 -4.92
C ALA A 265 -8.18 -8.68 -6.42
N PRO A 266 -9.35 -8.16 -6.83
CA PRO A 266 -9.71 -8.11 -8.26
C PRO A 266 -8.81 -7.16 -9.05
N MET A 267 -8.47 -6.01 -8.46
CA MET A 267 -7.50 -5.09 -9.04
C MET A 267 -6.10 -5.71 -9.14
N CYS A 268 -5.68 -6.44 -8.09
CA CYS A 268 -4.43 -7.18 -8.10
C CYS A 268 -4.37 -8.21 -9.25
N ALA A 269 -5.46 -8.95 -9.48
CA ALA A 269 -5.59 -9.89 -10.58
C ALA A 269 -5.53 -9.18 -11.95
N SER A 270 -6.29 -8.09 -12.12
CA SER A 270 -6.39 -7.31 -13.35
C SER A 270 -5.08 -6.65 -13.81
N PHE A 271 -4.27 -6.18 -12.88
CA PHE A 271 -3.04 -5.43 -13.18
C PHE A 271 -1.76 -6.24 -12.97
N GLY A 272 -1.84 -7.40 -12.31
CA GLY A 272 -0.67 -8.21 -11.99
C GLY A 272 0.30 -7.52 -11.03
N MET A 273 -0.18 -6.57 -10.23
CA MET A 273 0.60 -5.81 -9.25
C MET A 273 -0.06 -5.87 -7.87
N ALA A 274 0.73 -5.78 -6.81
CA ALA A 274 0.20 -5.75 -5.45
C ALA A 274 -0.74 -4.55 -5.24
N GLN A 275 -1.74 -4.72 -4.39
CA GLN A 275 -2.74 -3.70 -4.07
C GLN A 275 -2.96 -3.62 -2.57
N TYR A 276 -2.94 -2.41 -2.03
CA TYR A 276 -3.08 -2.18 -0.61
C TYR A 276 -4.29 -1.29 -0.31
N LEU A 277 -5.15 -1.78 0.58
CA LEU A 277 -6.25 -1.02 1.16
C LEU A 277 -5.90 -0.71 2.62
N HIS A 278 -5.56 0.53 2.90
CA HIS A 278 -5.24 1.02 4.23
C HIS A 278 -6.46 1.00 5.16
N HIS A 279 -7.63 1.34 4.62
CA HIS A 279 -8.91 1.30 5.30
C HIS A 279 -10.02 0.88 4.34
N THR A 280 -10.31 -0.43 4.35
CA THR A 280 -11.19 -1.12 3.41
C THR A 280 -12.52 -0.40 3.22
N GLN A 281 -13.26 -0.12 4.30
CA GLN A 281 -14.60 0.48 4.22
C GLN A 281 -14.60 1.87 3.55
N SER A 282 -13.65 2.75 3.89
CA SER A 282 -13.62 4.09 3.27
C SER A 282 -13.21 4.04 1.81
N GLU A 283 -12.25 3.18 1.46
CA GLU A 283 -11.74 3.09 0.09
C GLU A 283 -12.77 2.46 -0.85
N ILE A 284 -13.48 1.43 -0.39
CA ILE A 284 -14.59 0.82 -1.13
C ILE A 284 -15.75 1.82 -1.29
N SER A 285 -16.13 2.55 -0.24
CA SER A 285 -17.18 3.57 -0.36
C SER A 285 -16.81 4.66 -1.37
N LEU A 286 -15.57 5.15 -1.32
CA LEU A 286 -15.06 6.14 -2.27
C LEU A 286 -15.04 5.60 -3.70
N PHE A 287 -14.65 4.33 -3.88
CA PHE A 287 -14.70 3.66 -5.17
C PHE A 287 -16.13 3.59 -5.73
N LEU A 288 -17.11 3.19 -4.91
CA LEU A 288 -18.50 3.06 -5.33
C LEU A 288 -19.12 4.43 -5.69
N ASP A 289 -18.80 5.48 -4.93
CA ASP A 289 -19.27 6.83 -5.23
C ASP A 289 -18.67 7.36 -6.54
N ASN A 290 -17.38 7.11 -6.79
CA ASN A 290 -16.73 7.45 -8.06
C ASN A 290 -17.29 6.63 -9.23
N LEU A 291 -17.60 5.35 -9.01
CA LEU A 291 -18.17 4.48 -10.03
C LEU A 291 -19.59 4.90 -10.40
N ALA A 292 -20.41 5.30 -9.42
CA ALA A 292 -21.76 5.83 -9.64
C ALA A 292 -21.76 7.07 -10.54
N TYR A 293 -20.74 7.92 -10.41
CA TYR A 293 -20.59 9.10 -11.27
C TYR A 293 -20.15 8.74 -12.70
N LYS A 294 -19.30 7.73 -12.86
CA LYS A 294 -18.67 7.38 -14.14
C LYS A 294 -19.50 6.40 -14.98
N ASN A 295 -20.22 5.47 -14.36
CA ASN A 295 -20.94 4.40 -15.05
C ASN A 295 -22.45 4.61 -14.97
N ARG A 296 -23.08 4.82 -16.13
CA ARG A 296 -24.53 5.03 -16.26
C ARG A 296 -25.36 3.79 -15.88
N GLU A 297 -24.78 2.60 -16.02
CA GLU A 297 -25.42 1.32 -15.66
C GLU A 297 -25.21 0.97 -14.18
N PHE A 298 -24.55 1.84 -13.41
CA PHE A 298 -24.42 1.66 -11.96
C PHE A 298 -25.78 1.62 -11.28
N CYS A 299 -26.01 0.62 -10.43
CA CYS A 299 -27.28 0.42 -9.74
C CYS A 299 -27.09 0.40 -8.21
N ASN A 300 -28.13 0.85 -7.50
CA ASN A 300 -28.14 0.88 -6.03
C ASN A 300 -28.04 -0.52 -5.41
N ARG A 301 -28.54 -1.56 -6.09
CA ARG A 301 -28.38 -2.96 -5.67
C ARG A 301 -26.91 -3.31 -5.52
N PHE A 302 -26.12 -3.12 -6.57
CA PHE A 302 -24.68 -3.40 -6.55
C PHE A 302 -23.95 -2.59 -5.47
N LYS A 303 -24.30 -1.30 -5.30
CA LYS A 303 -23.74 -0.48 -4.20
C LYS A 303 -24.02 -1.10 -2.83
N HIS A 304 -25.26 -1.51 -2.59
CA HIS A 304 -25.67 -2.12 -1.33
C HIS A 304 -24.96 -3.45 -1.09
N ASP A 305 -24.96 -4.35 -2.07
CA ASP A 305 -24.34 -5.67 -1.98
C ASP A 305 -22.84 -5.60 -1.67
N VAL A 306 -22.11 -4.69 -2.33
CA VAL A 306 -20.67 -4.51 -2.09
C VAL A 306 -20.42 -3.89 -0.72
N LEU A 307 -21.23 -2.91 -0.29
CA LEU A 307 -21.09 -2.31 1.03
C LEU A 307 -21.45 -3.29 2.15
N GLU A 308 -22.49 -4.10 1.99
CA GLU A 308 -22.86 -5.18 2.93
C GLU A 308 -21.65 -6.10 3.14
N TYR A 309 -21.10 -6.66 2.05
CA TYR A 309 -19.95 -7.54 2.11
C TYR A 309 -18.74 -6.92 2.85
N TYR A 310 -18.35 -5.68 2.53
CA TYR A 310 -17.16 -5.08 3.15
C TYR A 310 -17.40 -4.45 4.54
N ASN A 311 -18.65 -4.13 4.89
CA ASN A 311 -18.97 -3.60 6.22
C ASN A 311 -19.15 -4.70 7.25
N ASP A 312 -19.66 -5.86 6.84
CA ASP A 312 -19.92 -6.99 7.74
C ASP A 312 -18.64 -7.71 8.19
N ILE A 313 -17.52 -7.51 7.49
CA ILE A 313 -16.22 -8.14 7.80
C ILE A 313 -15.40 -7.23 8.73
N GLU A 314 -15.65 -7.32 10.03
CA GLU A 314 -14.84 -6.65 11.06
C GLU A 314 -13.37 -7.11 11.06
N GLU A 315 -13.13 -8.32 10.53
CA GLU A 315 -11.84 -8.98 10.46
C GLU A 315 -10.86 -8.40 9.43
N ALA A 316 -11.33 -7.63 8.44
CA ALA A 316 -10.57 -7.22 7.25
C ALA A 316 -10.62 -5.69 7.03
N GLN A 317 -10.25 -4.93 8.06
CA GLN A 317 -10.25 -3.46 8.05
C GLN A 317 -9.10 -2.85 7.24
N SER A 318 -8.04 -3.62 7.01
CA SER A 318 -7.01 -3.32 6.00
C SER A 318 -6.55 -4.60 5.32
N ILE A 319 -6.20 -4.50 4.03
CA ILE A 319 -5.94 -5.65 3.16
C ILE A 319 -4.72 -5.34 2.28
N LEU A 320 -3.80 -6.28 2.16
CA LEU A 320 -2.76 -6.33 1.13
C LEU A 320 -3.03 -7.55 0.25
N SER A 321 -3.24 -7.31 -1.04
CA SER A 321 -3.39 -8.34 -2.06
C SER A 321 -2.12 -8.41 -2.89
N ILE A 322 -1.57 -9.62 -3.05
CA ILE A 322 -0.30 -9.87 -3.74
C ILE A 322 -0.54 -10.92 -4.84
N PRO A 323 -0.12 -10.67 -6.08
CA PRO A 323 -0.35 -11.61 -7.16
C PRO A 323 0.59 -12.81 -7.01
N ILE A 324 0.04 -14.01 -7.21
CA ILE A 324 0.81 -15.24 -7.35
C ILE A 324 0.96 -15.49 -8.84
N GLN A 325 2.20 -15.31 -9.32
CA GLN A 325 2.52 -15.39 -10.73
C GLN A 325 3.38 -16.61 -11.05
N VAL A 326 3.06 -17.25 -12.17
CA VAL A 326 3.85 -18.36 -12.72
C VAL A 326 4.38 -17.94 -14.08
N ARG A 327 5.64 -18.30 -14.35
CA ARG A 327 6.25 -18.09 -15.66
C ARG A 327 5.52 -18.97 -16.69
N ARG A 328 4.95 -18.33 -17.71
CA ARG A 328 4.43 -19.00 -18.90
C ARG A 328 5.61 -19.50 -19.73
N GLU A 329 5.51 -20.71 -20.26
CA GLU A 329 6.47 -21.21 -21.25
C GLU A 329 6.28 -20.37 -22.53
N ALA A 330 7.23 -19.49 -22.80
CA ALA A 330 7.33 -18.74 -24.04
C ALA A 330 8.56 -19.25 -24.80
N ASP A 331 8.53 -19.15 -26.13
CA ASP A 331 9.67 -19.49 -26.98
C ASP A 331 10.97 -18.83 -26.46
N ALA A 332 12.09 -19.54 -26.60
CA ALA A 332 13.38 -19.21 -25.97
C ALA A 332 13.93 -17.80 -26.31
N GLU A 333 13.36 -17.12 -27.31
CA GLU A 333 13.75 -15.79 -27.76
C GLU A 333 12.90 -14.64 -27.16
N GLN A 334 11.82 -14.95 -26.42
CA GLN A 334 10.96 -13.93 -25.82
C GLN A 334 11.27 -13.72 -24.32
N LEU A 335 11.08 -12.49 -23.86
CA LEU A 335 11.14 -12.17 -22.43
C LEU A 335 10.14 -13.04 -21.66
N PRO A 336 10.49 -13.52 -20.46
CA PRO A 336 9.60 -14.37 -19.67
C PRO A 336 8.31 -13.63 -19.36
N VAL A 337 7.20 -14.15 -19.85
CA VAL A 337 5.86 -13.64 -19.54
C VAL A 337 5.38 -14.33 -18.27
N TYR A 338 4.96 -13.54 -17.29
CA TYR A 338 4.39 -14.02 -16.04
C TYR A 338 2.87 -13.89 -16.10
N GLU A 339 2.19 -14.95 -15.70
CA GLU A 339 0.73 -15.03 -15.66
C GLU A 339 0.28 -15.16 -14.20
N THR A 340 -0.67 -14.32 -13.80
CA THR A 340 -1.27 -14.39 -12.46
C THR A 340 -2.24 -15.58 -12.43
N ILE A 341 -2.07 -16.50 -11.50
CA ILE A 341 -2.92 -17.69 -11.34
C ILE A 341 -3.72 -17.68 -10.05
N ALA A 342 -3.27 -16.90 -9.06
CA ALA A 342 -3.95 -16.72 -7.80
C ALA A 342 -3.59 -15.34 -7.19
N VAL A 343 -4.34 -14.91 -6.18
CA VAL A 343 -4.04 -13.73 -5.38
C VAL A 343 -3.99 -14.14 -3.92
N MET A 344 -2.87 -13.84 -3.27
CA MET A 344 -2.73 -13.98 -1.82
C MET A 344 -3.20 -12.70 -1.15
N ASN A 345 -4.19 -12.79 -0.27
CA ASN A 345 -4.62 -11.67 0.56
C ASN A 345 -4.08 -11.84 1.97
N ILE A 346 -3.57 -10.76 2.53
CA ILE A 346 -3.16 -10.64 3.94
C ILE A 346 -3.95 -9.47 4.52
N TYR A 347 -4.71 -9.72 5.59
CA TYR A 347 -5.59 -8.70 6.16
C TYR A 347 -5.62 -8.73 7.67
N ARG A 348 -6.03 -7.58 8.23
CA ARG A 348 -6.03 -7.33 9.67
C ARG A 348 -7.35 -6.71 10.12
N ASN A 349 -7.76 -7.05 11.34
CA ASN A 349 -8.93 -6.47 12.01
C ASN A 349 -8.74 -4.99 12.45
N LYS A 350 -7.71 -4.31 11.95
CA LYS A 350 -7.42 -2.91 12.19
C LYS A 350 -6.96 -2.26 10.89
N LYS A 351 -7.15 -0.95 10.83
CA LYS A 351 -6.68 -0.10 9.72
C LYS A 351 -5.15 -0.04 9.72
N GLY A 352 -4.57 0.01 8.53
CA GLY A 352 -3.13 0.18 8.35
C GLY A 352 -2.25 -1.00 8.78
N ILE A 353 -2.51 -2.23 8.30
CA ILE A 353 -1.68 -3.44 8.56
C ILE A 353 -0.18 -3.25 8.29
N PHE A 354 0.22 -2.24 7.50
CA PHE A 354 1.63 -1.88 7.29
C PHE A 354 1.94 -0.39 7.47
N ARG A 355 1.10 0.33 8.24
CA ARG A 355 1.18 1.78 8.50
C ARG A 355 0.90 2.65 7.28
N ASP A 356 1.62 2.47 6.18
CA ASP A 356 1.51 3.23 4.93
C ASP A 356 1.63 2.33 3.69
N GLU A 357 1.37 2.90 2.52
CA GLU A 357 1.36 2.19 1.23
C GLU A 357 2.77 1.78 0.80
N ASP A 358 3.76 2.65 0.96
CA ASP A 358 5.16 2.35 0.60
C ASP A 358 5.69 1.13 1.37
N SER A 359 5.42 1.07 2.68
CA SER A 359 5.79 -0.06 3.52
C SER A 359 5.06 -1.35 3.11
N ALA A 360 3.77 -1.26 2.76
CA ALA A 360 3.01 -2.41 2.26
C ALA A 360 3.57 -2.93 0.93
N MET A 361 3.94 -2.03 0.02
CA MET A 361 4.53 -2.38 -1.28
C MET A 361 5.93 -2.96 -1.15
N ASN A 362 6.77 -2.41 -0.27
CA ASN A 362 8.10 -2.98 0.02
C ASN A 362 7.97 -4.40 0.62
N PHE A 363 7.00 -4.62 1.49
CA PHE A 363 6.71 -5.96 2.01
C PHE A 363 6.24 -6.90 0.90
N ALA A 364 5.36 -6.44 0.00
CA ALA A 364 4.90 -7.23 -1.14
C ALA A 364 6.05 -7.64 -2.08
N GLN A 365 6.99 -6.74 -2.36
CA GLN A 365 8.20 -7.03 -3.16
C GLN A 365 9.06 -8.12 -2.51
N LEU A 366 9.20 -8.09 -1.18
CA LEU A 366 9.93 -9.14 -0.45
C LEU A 366 9.20 -10.48 -0.47
N LEU A 367 7.88 -10.49 -0.62
CA LEU A 367 7.09 -11.71 -0.73
C LEU A 367 7.08 -12.31 -2.14
N GLU A 368 7.52 -11.60 -3.19
CA GLU A 368 7.53 -12.13 -4.57
C GLU A 368 8.18 -13.52 -4.70
N PRO A 369 9.36 -13.81 -4.11
CA PRO A 369 9.96 -15.15 -4.18
C PRO A 369 9.12 -16.22 -3.48
N ILE A 370 8.43 -15.84 -2.40
CA ILE A 370 7.53 -16.74 -1.65
C ILE A 370 6.28 -17.01 -2.48
N CYS A 371 5.68 -15.98 -3.09
CA CYS A 371 4.56 -16.10 -4.02
C CYS A 371 4.90 -16.99 -5.21
N TYR A 372 6.11 -16.89 -5.77
CA TYR A 372 6.57 -17.79 -6.82
C TYR A 372 6.56 -19.27 -6.38
N HIS A 373 6.98 -19.55 -5.14
CA HIS A 373 6.89 -20.91 -4.59
C HIS A 373 5.44 -21.36 -4.40
N PHE A 374 4.55 -20.51 -3.90
CA PHE A 374 3.11 -20.81 -3.85
C PHE A 374 2.54 -21.12 -5.22
N GLY A 375 2.90 -20.34 -6.24
CA GLY A 375 2.47 -20.59 -7.61
C GLY A 375 2.89 -21.96 -8.11
N LYS A 376 4.13 -22.39 -7.83
CA LYS A 376 4.58 -23.74 -8.16
C LYS A 376 3.85 -24.83 -7.38
N MET A 377 3.52 -24.60 -6.10
CA MET A 377 2.76 -25.56 -5.29
C MET A 377 1.33 -25.72 -5.80
N LEU A 378 0.65 -24.61 -6.12
CA LEU A 378 -0.72 -24.62 -6.66
C LEU A 378 -0.80 -25.33 -8.01
N VAL A 379 0.14 -25.05 -8.94
CA VAL A 379 0.17 -25.74 -10.24
C VAL A 379 0.39 -27.24 -10.08
N SER A 380 1.25 -27.66 -9.14
CA SER A 380 1.47 -29.09 -8.90
C SER A 380 0.28 -29.77 -8.22
N LEU A 381 -0.49 -29.07 -7.40
CA LEU A 381 -1.72 -29.59 -6.80
C LEU A 381 -2.82 -29.80 -7.85
N ALA A 382 -3.02 -28.82 -8.74
CA ALA A 382 -4.01 -28.90 -9.82
C ALA A 382 -3.78 -30.07 -10.80
N GLN A 383 -2.56 -30.61 -10.88
CA GLN A 383 -2.26 -31.80 -11.69
C GLN A 383 -2.75 -33.10 -11.06
N ILE A 384 -3.02 -33.12 -9.75
CA ILE A 384 -3.39 -34.30 -8.96
C ILE A 384 -4.86 -34.27 -8.55
N GLU A 385 -5.44 -33.08 -8.46
CA GLU A 385 -6.87 -32.85 -8.40
C GLU A 385 -7.36 -32.38 -9.79
N PRO A 386 -7.35 -33.22 -10.85
CA PRO A 386 -8.11 -32.88 -12.04
C PRO A 386 -9.58 -32.93 -11.67
N GLU A 387 -10.13 -31.74 -11.40
CA GLU A 387 -11.56 -31.37 -11.41
C GLU A 387 -12.52 -32.54 -11.14
N THR A 388 -12.93 -32.70 -9.88
CA THR A 388 -14.11 -33.50 -9.51
C THR A 388 -15.40 -32.74 -9.76
#